data_AF-A0A8B7IGD4-F1
#
_entry.id   AF-A0A8B7IGD4-F1
#
_cell.length_a   1.000
_cell.length_b   1.000
_cell.length_c   1.000
_cell.angle_alpha   90.00
_cell.angle_beta   90.00
_cell.angle_gamma   90.00
#
_symmetry.space_group_name_H-M   'P 1'
#
loop_
_entity.id
_entity.type
_entity.pdbx_description
1 polymer ?
#
loop_
_entity_poly.entity_id
_entity_poly.type
_entity_poly.pdbx_seq_one_letter_code
_entity_poly.pdbx_strand_id
1 'polypeptide(L)'
;MANIPWHEEVVHFVQELADLIPDYEIACEHEHSNCLLIAHKKFKINGEWCTWINYDLFQELVRDYERSRGSKTFTAADYMAKTPHWALFGSRERGFDPLDIRYQRKNKTKDISGC
;
A
#
# COMPACT_ATOMS: atom_id res chain seq x y z
N MET A 1 -21.44 -7.09 9.50
CA MET A 1 -20.09 -7.68 9.63
C MET A 1 -20.02 -9.15 9.22
N ALA A 2 -21.12 -9.89 9.05
CA ALA A 2 -21.05 -11.32 8.67
C ALA A 2 -20.41 -11.61 7.30
N ASN A 3 -20.36 -10.62 6.40
CA ASN A 3 -19.85 -10.77 5.03
C ASN A 3 -18.61 -9.90 4.73
N ILE A 4 -18.04 -9.25 5.75
CA ILE A 4 -16.84 -8.41 5.59
C ILE A 4 -15.71 -9.19 6.25
N PRO A 5 -14.65 -9.56 5.51
CA PRO A 5 -13.56 -10.34 6.08
C PRO A 5 -12.81 -9.52 7.13
N TRP A 6 -12.26 -10.21 8.12
CA TRP A 6 -11.26 -9.67 9.02
C TRP A 6 -9.95 -9.44 8.26
N HIS A 7 -9.09 -8.58 8.81
CA HIS A 7 -7.83 -8.28 8.15
C HIS A 7 -6.97 -9.53 8.00
N GLU A 8 -6.92 -10.36 9.03
CA GLU A 8 -6.18 -11.62 9.05
C GLU A 8 -6.66 -12.61 7.97
N GLU A 9 -7.96 -12.62 7.66
CA GLU A 9 -8.51 -13.44 6.58
C GLU A 9 -8.06 -12.93 5.20
N VAL A 10 -8.00 -11.60 5.03
CA VAL A 10 -7.46 -11.00 3.80
C VAL A 10 -5.96 -11.25 3.68
N VAL A 11 -5.19 -11.16 4.77
CA VAL A 11 -3.75 -11.52 4.78
C VAL A 11 -3.56 -12.95 4.32
N HIS A 12 -4.30 -13.91 4.90
CA HIS A 12 -4.18 -15.33 4.54
C HIS A 12 -4.47 -15.55 3.05
N PHE A 13 -5.59 -15.03 2.56
CA PHE A 13 -5.97 -15.13 1.16
C PHE A 13 -4.90 -14.54 0.22
N VAL A 14 -4.37 -13.35 0.56
CA VAL A 14 -3.36 -12.67 -0.26
C VAL A 14 -2.02 -13.41 -0.24
N GLN A 15 -1.67 -14.05 0.88
CA GLN A 15 -0.46 -14.88 0.95
C GLN A 15 -0.57 -16.09 0.02
N GLU A 16 -1.68 -16.83 0.06
CA GLU A 16 -1.93 -17.94 -0.87
C GLU A 16 -1.95 -17.47 -2.33
N LEU A 17 -2.53 -16.30 -2.60
CA LEU A 17 -2.53 -15.70 -3.93
C LEU A 17 -1.12 -15.33 -4.40
N ALA A 18 -0.29 -14.72 -3.55
CA ALA A 18 1.07 -14.33 -3.88
C ALA A 18 1.95 -15.55 -4.19
N ASP A 19 1.77 -16.66 -3.47
CA ASP A 19 2.49 -17.92 -3.70
C ASP A 19 2.19 -18.53 -5.08
N LEU A 20 1.03 -18.21 -5.67
CA LEU A 20 0.62 -18.65 -7.00
C LEU A 20 1.08 -17.74 -8.14
N ILE A 21 1.60 -16.54 -7.84
CA ILE A 21 2.00 -15.55 -8.84
C ILE A 21 3.53 -15.41 -8.81
N PRO A 22 4.25 -15.95 -9.82
CA PRO A 22 5.70 -15.81 -9.91
C PRO A 22 6.16 -14.36 -9.83
N ASP A 23 7.27 -14.13 -9.14
CA ASP A 23 7.89 -12.82 -8.96
C ASP A 23 7.06 -11.76 -8.22
N TYR A 24 5.95 -12.12 -7.57
CA TYR A 24 5.21 -11.23 -6.68
C TYR A 24 5.37 -11.62 -5.22
N GLU A 25 5.35 -10.63 -4.33
CA GLU A 25 5.37 -10.79 -2.88
C GLU A 25 4.55 -9.67 -2.24
N ILE A 26 4.12 -9.86 -1.00
CA ILE A 26 3.45 -8.80 -0.23
C ILE A 26 4.48 -7.74 0.16
N ALA A 27 4.23 -6.50 -0.22
CA ALA A 27 5.08 -5.36 0.09
C ALA A 27 4.55 -4.53 1.26
N CYS A 28 3.23 -4.27 1.27
CA CYS A 28 2.60 -3.38 2.24
C CYS A 28 1.27 -3.96 2.76
N GLU A 29 0.85 -3.50 3.92
CA GLU A 29 -0.52 -3.63 4.41
C GLU A 29 -1.06 -2.28 4.86
N HIS A 30 -2.39 -2.15 4.86
CA HIS A 30 -3.11 -1.08 5.52
C HIS A 30 -4.35 -1.67 6.19
N GLU A 31 -4.20 -2.05 7.45
CA GLU A 31 -5.23 -2.75 8.23
C GLU A 31 -6.51 -1.93 8.35
N HIS A 32 -6.39 -0.60 8.50
CA HIS A 32 -7.56 0.27 8.69
C HIS A 32 -8.51 0.26 7.49
N SER A 33 -7.97 0.09 6.28
CA SER A 33 -8.75 -0.04 5.04
C SER A 33 -8.93 -1.51 4.62
N ASN A 34 -8.45 -2.45 5.42
CA ASN A 34 -8.39 -3.88 5.11
C ASN A 34 -7.80 -4.17 3.72
N CYS A 35 -6.61 -3.62 3.45
CA CYS A 35 -5.97 -3.68 2.14
C CYS A 35 -4.53 -4.19 2.26
N LEU A 36 -4.08 -4.92 1.24
CA LEU A 36 -2.68 -5.33 1.06
C LEU A 36 -2.20 -4.96 -0.33
N LEU A 37 -0.90 -4.67 -0.44
CA LEU A 37 -0.22 -4.48 -1.71
C LEU A 37 0.68 -5.69 -2.00
N ILE A 38 0.34 -6.46 -3.03
CA ILE A 38 1.29 -7.37 -3.68
C ILE A 38 2.05 -6.62 -4.78
N ALA A 39 3.37 -6.71 -4.76
CA ALA A 39 4.24 -6.03 -5.71
C ALA A 39 5.20 -7.02 -6.37
N HIS A 40 5.51 -6.74 -7.63
CA HIS A 40 6.52 -7.50 -8.35
C HIS A 40 7.90 -7.23 -7.74
N LYS A 41 8.72 -8.27 -7.55
CA LYS A 41 10.09 -8.23 -7.01
C LYS A 41 11.06 -7.30 -7.75
N LYS A 42 10.73 -6.82 -8.96
CA LYS A 42 11.49 -5.76 -9.64
C LYS A 42 11.52 -4.44 -8.85
N PHE A 43 10.56 -4.23 -7.95
CA PHE A 43 10.52 -3.11 -7.01
C PHE A 43 11.17 -3.42 -5.67
N LYS A 44 11.84 -4.58 -5.53
CA LYS A 44 12.57 -4.97 -4.32
C LYS A 44 14.07 -4.84 -4.56
N ILE A 45 14.60 -3.65 -4.31
CA ILE A 45 15.98 -3.29 -4.61
C ILE A 45 16.84 -3.63 -3.40
N ASN A 46 17.85 -4.50 -3.58
CA ASN A 46 18.74 -4.96 -2.50
C ASN A 46 17.98 -5.54 -1.28
N GLY A 47 16.85 -6.20 -1.53
CA GLY A 47 16.00 -6.78 -0.47
C GLY A 47 15.03 -5.78 0.17
N GLU A 48 15.09 -4.50 -0.16
CA GLU A 48 14.19 -3.47 0.35
C GLU A 48 13.10 -3.11 -0.66
N TRP A 49 11.87 -2.93 -0.19
CA TRP A 49 10.77 -2.51 -1.07
C TRP A 49 10.90 -1.03 -1.44
N CYS A 50 10.75 -0.75 -2.73
CA CYS A 50 10.68 0.56 -3.35
C CYS A 50 9.33 0.71 -4.06
N THR A 51 8.23 0.64 -3.32
CA THR A 51 6.87 0.76 -3.86
C THR A 51 6.27 2.15 -3.67
N TRP A 52 6.99 3.06 -3.00
CA TRP A 52 6.53 4.43 -2.79
C TRP A 52 6.75 5.28 -4.04
N ILE A 53 5.96 6.34 -4.18
CA ILE A 53 6.07 7.28 -5.30
C ILE A 53 6.90 8.48 -4.85
N ASN A 54 8.05 8.70 -5.51
CA ASN A 54 8.71 9.99 -5.45
C ASN A 54 7.93 10.98 -6.30
N TYR A 55 7.02 11.73 -5.68
CA TYR A 55 6.15 12.66 -6.41
C TYR A 55 6.94 13.80 -7.07
N ASP A 56 7.99 14.32 -6.44
CA ASP A 56 8.80 15.39 -7.04
C ASP A 56 9.42 14.92 -8.36
N LEU A 57 10.04 13.73 -8.34
CA LEU A 57 10.64 13.13 -9.53
C LEU A 57 9.60 12.72 -10.57
N PHE A 58 8.48 12.13 -10.14
CA PHE A 58 7.37 11.81 -11.05
C PHE A 58 6.86 13.05 -11.80
N GLN A 59 6.67 14.18 -11.09
CA GLN A 59 6.22 15.43 -11.69
C GLN A 59 7.25 15.99 -12.68
N GLU A 60 8.55 15.85 -12.40
CA GLU A 60 9.61 16.19 -13.36
C GLU A 60 9.55 15.34 -14.63
N LEU A 61 9.43 14.02 -14.48
CA LEU A 61 9.35 13.08 -15.60
C LEU A 61 8.11 13.32 -16.46
N VAL A 62 6.96 13.59 -15.86
CA VAL A 62 5.73 13.96 -16.58
C VAL A 62 5.93 15.24 -17.39
N ARG A 63 6.51 16.29 -16.78
CA ARG A 63 6.80 17.54 -17.51
C ARG A 63 7.74 17.32 -18.70
N ASP A 64 8.74 16.47 -18.54
CA ASP A 64 9.68 16.14 -19.61
C ASP A 64 9.02 15.33 -20.74
N TYR A 65 8.15 14.38 -20.39
CA TYR A 65 7.33 13.64 -21.35
C TYR A 65 6.45 14.59 -22.17
N GLU A 66 5.74 15.52 -21.52
CA GLU A 66 4.88 16.50 -22.19
C GLU A 66 5.66 17.45 -23.11
N ARG A 67 6.76 18.03 -22.61
CA ARG A 67 7.62 18.94 -23.39
C ARG A 67 8.21 18.28 -24.62
N SER A 68 8.56 17.01 -24.49
CA SER A 68 9.15 16.21 -25.56
C SER A 68 8.09 15.60 -26.51
N ARG A 69 6.80 15.88 -26.29
CA ARG A 69 5.66 15.31 -27.02
C ARG A 69 5.70 13.78 -27.06
N GLY A 70 6.07 13.17 -25.95
CA GLY A 70 6.12 11.72 -25.76
C GLY A 70 7.39 11.02 -26.26
N SER A 71 8.41 11.77 -26.70
CA SER A 71 9.69 11.16 -27.10
C SER A 71 10.57 10.77 -25.91
N LYS A 72 10.56 11.53 -24.81
CA LYS A 72 11.15 11.13 -23.53
C LYS A 72 10.12 10.33 -22.74
N THR A 73 10.31 9.01 -22.67
CA THR A 73 9.45 8.12 -21.87
C THR A 73 10.10 7.79 -20.53
N PHE A 74 9.31 7.33 -19.58
CA PHE A 74 9.76 6.89 -18.27
C PHE A 74 8.87 5.75 -17.77
N THR A 75 9.34 5.07 -16.74
CA THR A 75 8.72 3.89 -16.13
C THR A 75 8.60 4.08 -14.63
N ALA A 76 7.89 3.17 -13.96
CA ALA A 76 7.79 3.18 -12.50
C ALA A 76 9.14 3.07 -11.78
N ALA A 77 10.16 2.48 -12.42
CA ALA A 77 11.50 2.39 -11.85
C ALA A 77 12.19 3.77 -11.77
N ASP A 78 11.78 4.74 -12.60
CA ASP A 78 12.39 6.06 -12.66
C ASP A 78 11.91 6.99 -11.53
N TYR A 79 10.79 6.66 -10.86
CA TYR A 79 10.24 7.45 -9.75
C TYR A 79 9.91 6.62 -8.51
N MET A 80 10.34 5.36 -8.45
CA MET A 80 10.19 4.57 -7.25
C MET A 80 11.02 5.14 -6.11
N ALA A 81 10.44 5.13 -4.91
CA ALA A 81 11.10 5.48 -3.67
C ALA A 81 10.93 4.35 -2.67
N LYS A 82 11.83 4.31 -1.70
CA LYS A 82 11.80 3.35 -0.59
C LYS A 82 10.44 3.40 0.10
N THR A 83 9.84 2.24 0.31
CA THR A 83 8.58 2.10 1.03
C THR A 83 8.79 2.56 2.48
N PRO A 84 7.93 3.45 3.01
CA PRO A 84 8.01 3.88 4.40
C PRO A 84 7.94 2.68 5.34
N HIS A 85 8.76 2.67 6.39
CA HIS A 85 8.86 1.53 7.29
C HIS A 85 7.49 1.14 7.89
N TRP A 86 6.66 2.12 8.28
CA TRP A 86 5.33 1.91 8.84
C TRP A 86 4.33 1.29 7.84
N ALA A 87 4.60 1.39 6.54
CA ALA A 87 3.77 0.85 5.47
C ALA A 87 4.12 -0.60 5.10
N LEU A 88 5.32 -1.07 5.46
CA LEU A 88 5.77 -2.42 5.14
C LEU A 88 4.84 -3.47 5.79
N PHE A 89 4.65 -4.58 5.09
CA PHE A 89 3.92 -5.71 5.64
C PHE A 89 4.60 -6.24 6.92
N GLY A 90 3.82 -6.45 7.99
CA GLY A 90 4.31 -6.89 9.28
C GLY A 90 4.83 -5.76 10.19
N SER A 91 4.75 -4.50 9.74
CA SER A 91 5.14 -3.36 10.57
C SER A 91 4.19 -3.14 11.73
N ARG A 92 4.71 -2.57 12.82
CA ARG A 92 3.95 -2.31 14.05
C ARG A 92 2.73 -1.43 13.79
N GLU A 93 2.87 -0.48 12.88
CA GLU A 93 1.85 0.49 12.52
C GLU A 93 0.77 -0.08 11.58
N ARG A 94 1.01 -1.25 10.98
CA ARG A 94 0.12 -1.93 10.02
C ARG A 94 -0.40 -1.00 8.92
N GLY A 95 0.48 -0.17 8.37
CA GLY A 95 0.16 0.78 7.31
C GLY A 95 -0.38 2.14 7.75
N PHE A 96 -0.62 2.34 9.04
CA PHE A 96 -1.13 3.61 9.52
C PHE A 96 0.02 4.62 9.67
N ASP A 97 -0.04 5.75 8.98
CA ASP A 97 1.01 6.76 9.05
C ASP A 97 1.18 7.26 10.51
N PRO A 98 2.38 7.20 11.10
CA PRO A 98 2.67 7.72 12.44
C PRO A 98 2.35 9.21 12.62
N LEU A 99 2.32 9.98 11.54
CA LEU A 99 1.99 11.41 11.55
C LEU A 99 0.48 11.66 11.59
N ASP A 100 -0.33 10.66 11.23
CA ASP A 100 -1.77 10.76 11.27
C ASP A 100 -2.32 10.53 12.67
N ILE A 101 -3.44 11.19 12.98
CA ILE A 101 -4.13 11.06 14.26
C ILE A 101 -5.30 10.10 14.10
N ARG A 102 -5.26 8.97 14.82
CA ARG A 102 -6.40 8.04 14.90
C ARG A 102 -7.58 8.70 15.60
N TYR A 103 -8.61 9.05 14.85
CA TYR A 103 -9.86 9.52 15.42
C TYR A 103 -10.78 8.34 15.75
N GLN A 104 -10.78 7.93 17.02
CA GLN A 104 -11.79 7.01 17.52
C GLN A 104 -13.07 7.78 17.83
N ARG A 105 -14.16 7.44 17.14
CA ARG A 105 -15.49 7.95 17.53
C ARG A 105 -15.76 7.44 18.95
N LYS A 106 -15.91 8.35 19.91
CA LYS A 106 -16.40 8.01 21.25
C LYS A 106 -17.74 7.27 21.07
N ASN A 107 -17.86 6.10 21.68
CA ASN A 107 -19.10 5.33 21.72
C ASN A 107 -20.25 6.26 22.14
N LYS A 108 -21.10 6.69 21.20
CA LYS A 108 -22.48 6.94 21.55
C LYS A 108 -23.00 5.57 22.00
N THR A 109 -23.42 5.49 23.25
CA THR A 109 -24.13 4.38 23.86
C THR A 109 -25.01 3.72 22.79
N LYS A 110 -24.85 2.40 22.60
CA LYS A 110 -25.73 1.61 21.74
C LYS A 110 -27.17 1.91 22.18
N ASP A 111 -27.98 2.45 21.27
CA ASP A 111 -29.42 2.48 21.49
C ASP A 111 -29.89 1.03 21.42
N ILE A 112 -30.10 0.43 22.58
CA ILE A 112 -30.68 -0.91 22.72
C ILE A 112 -32.20 -0.73 22.71
N SER A 113 -32.75 -0.25 21.60
CA SER A 113 -34.19 -0.30 21.36
C SER A 113 -34.44 -0.34 19.86
N GLY A 114 -34.54 -1.56 19.35
CA GLY A 114 -34.96 -1.86 17.99
C GLY A 114 -35.76 -3.16 17.99
N CYS A 115 -36.91 -3.12 18.67
CA CYS A 115 -38.12 -3.80 18.20
C CYS A 115 -38.84 -2.83 17.27
#